data_AF-A0A2U2PLN8-F1
#
_entry.id   AF-A0A2U2PLN8-F1
#
_cell.length_a   1.000
_cell.length_b   1.000
_cell.length_c   1.000
_cell.angle_alpha   90.00
_cell.angle_beta   90.00
_cell.angle_gamma   90.00
#
_symmetry.space_group_name_H-M   'P 1'
#
loop_
_entity.id
_entity.type
_entity.pdbx_description
1 polymer ?
#
loop_
_entity_poly.entity_id
_entity_poly.type
_entity_poly.pdbx_seq_one_letter_code
_entity_poly.pdbx_strand_id
1 'polypeptide(L)'
;MYQAARSVKTIYLTPANVLLQEQNDTNWLLVIYVSGMALFLGRFLLRLFSALRYRPSEATQPYSFFHRIVVPDHIKVKEPVMKHEEIHVKQWHSADIILFELISAVNWFNPVTYLYKKSIRSVHEFIADGSAVKKAGSVSDYSLLLLGETLGTPASFLANNFFNESLLKKRIIMLTKTKSKKSALIKYGLTAPLFLLMIIFSSATLDAGSVIRKTRINVDTAGKSTAAGDTSIHDFAAIDVLPNFPGGMPMFYQYVSKEFKYPLEAQKNKITGRLIINFVVEKDGSLNGIRVLRDLGNGLGEEAVKMLKNSPKWVPGTQNGKPVRVMYTLPIMVQPKPETSTPPKQ
;
A
#
# COMPACT_ATOMS: atom_id res chain seq x y z
N MET A 1 47.46 -54.72 6.89
CA MET A 1 47.91 -53.46 7.50
C MET A 1 47.51 -52.32 6.59
N TYR A 2 46.78 -51.35 7.14
CA TYR A 2 45.94 -50.40 6.42
C TYR A 2 46.71 -49.25 5.73
N GLN A 3 46.04 -48.76 4.70
CA GLN A 3 46.39 -47.77 3.68
C GLN A 3 46.89 -46.39 4.15
N ALA A 4 47.84 -45.88 3.37
CA ALA A 4 48.07 -44.50 2.94
C ALA A 4 47.16 -43.39 3.52
N ALA A 5 47.76 -42.52 4.36
CA ALA A 5 47.20 -41.24 4.75
C ALA A 5 47.27 -40.25 3.56
N ARG A 6 46.11 -39.89 2.99
CA ARG A 6 45.97 -38.73 2.11
C ARG A 6 46.01 -37.45 2.95
N SER A 7 46.95 -36.57 2.64
CA SER A 7 47.02 -35.21 3.21
C SER A 7 45.81 -34.39 2.77
N VAL A 8 44.95 -34.04 3.72
CA VAL A 8 43.86 -33.08 3.50
C VAL A 8 44.49 -31.68 3.49
N LYS A 9 44.54 -31.04 2.32
CA LYS A 9 44.85 -29.61 2.20
C LYS A 9 43.70 -28.81 2.85
N THR A 10 43.90 -28.38 4.08
CA THR A 10 43.02 -27.42 4.75
C THR A 10 43.25 -26.05 4.09
N ILE A 11 42.38 -25.69 3.14
CA ILE A 11 42.36 -24.34 2.56
C ILE A 11 41.69 -23.43 3.59
N TYR A 12 42.48 -22.60 4.27
CA TYR A 12 41.96 -21.48 5.04
C TYR A 12 41.43 -20.43 4.06
N LEU A 13 40.12 -20.35 3.90
CA LEU A 13 39.49 -19.16 3.32
C LEU A 13 39.51 -18.07 4.39
N THR A 14 40.51 -17.20 4.33
CA THR A 14 40.52 -15.93 5.06
C THR A 14 39.26 -15.12 4.70
N PRO A 15 38.58 -14.46 5.66
CA PRO A 15 37.48 -13.57 5.37
C PRO A 15 38.04 -12.26 4.82
N ALA A 16 38.57 -12.30 3.60
CA ALA A 16 38.91 -11.10 2.86
C ALA A 16 37.60 -10.48 2.38
N ASN A 17 37.23 -9.39 3.03
CA ASN A 17 36.37 -8.34 2.47
C ASN A 17 34.95 -8.78 2.13
N VAL A 18 34.19 -9.25 3.11
CA VAL A 18 32.79 -8.81 3.18
C VAL A 18 32.81 -7.46 3.85
N LEU A 19 33.33 -6.46 3.12
CA LEU A 19 32.79 -5.11 3.30
C LEU A 19 31.29 -5.32 3.20
N LEU A 20 30.56 -4.91 4.24
CA LEU A 20 29.17 -4.55 4.08
C LEU A 20 29.18 -3.50 2.98
N GLN A 21 29.05 -3.95 1.74
CA GLN A 21 28.47 -3.13 0.72
C GLN A 21 27.08 -2.93 1.28
N GLU A 22 26.90 -1.85 2.05
CA GLU A 22 25.61 -1.21 2.19
C GLU A 22 25.14 -1.08 0.76
N GLN A 23 24.34 -2.05 0.34
CA GLN A 23 23.66 -1.96 -0.92
C GLN A 23 22.70 -0.83 -0.67
N ASN A 24 23.14 0.37 -1.01
CA ASN A 24 22.35 1.58 -0.99
C ASN A 24 21.35 1.41 -2.14
N ASP A 25 20.43 0.45 -1.96
CA ASP A 25 19.29 0.17 -2.82
C ASP A 25 18.37 1.37 -2.66
N THR A 26 18.81 2.47 -3.25
CA THR A 26 18.06 3.69 -3.34
C THR A 26 16.75 3.29 -3.99
N ASN A 27 15.66 3.41 -3.25
CA ASN A 27 14.36 3.04 -3.74
C ASN A 27 13.93 4.06 -4.80
N TRP A 28 14.37 3.85 -6.04
CA TRP A 28 14.16 4.75 -7.16
C TRP A 28 12.68 5.05 -7.39
N LEU A 29 11.79 4.10 -7.09
CA LEU A 29 10.33 4.34 -7.14
C LEU A 29 9.91 5.39 -6.12
N LEU A 30 10.43 5.32 -4.89
CA LEU A 30 10.18 6.33 -3.87
C LEU A 30 10.77 7.68 -4.26
N VAL A 31 11.99 7.71 -4.81
CA VAL A 31 12.63 8.95 -5.27
C VAL A 31 11.81 9.60 -6.39
N ILE A 32 11.37 8.83 -7.39
CA ILE A 32 10.51 9.32 -8.49
C ILE A 32 9.19 9.83 -7.93
N TYR A 33 8.56 9.07 -7.02
CA TYR A 33 7.29 9.46 -6.41
C TYR A 33 7.41 10.79 -5.65
N VAL A 34 8.40 10.92 -4.76
CA VAL A 34 8.65 12.13 -3.96
C VAL A 34 9.01 13.32 -4.86
N SER A 35 9.82 13.09 -5.89
CA SER A 35 10.20 14.14 -6.86
C SER A 35 9.00 14.65 -7.64
N GLY A 36 8.14 13.73 -8.12
CA GLY A 36 6.89 14.08 -8.78
C GLY A 36 5.96 14.86 -7.84
N MET A 37 5.76 14.35 -6.62
CA MET A 37 4.94 15.02 -5.60
C MET A 37 5.44 16.44 -5.32
N ALA A 38 6.76 16.63 -5.14
CA ALA A 38 7.37 17.93 -4.88
C ALA A 38 7.17 18.91 -6.04
N LEU A 39 7.32 18.47 -7.29
CA LEU A 39 7.10 19.30 -8.48
C LEU A 39 5.64 19.77 -8.57
N PHE A 40 4.69 18.85 -8.41
CA PHE A 40 3.26 19.18 -8.50
C PHE A 40 2.82 20.06 -7.32
N LEU A 41 3.33 19.81 -6.12
CA LEU A 41 3.07 20.64 -4.95
C LEU A 41 3.67 22.04 -5.11
N GLY A 42 4.90 22.16 -5.62
CA GLY A 42 5.52 23.44 -5.94
C GLY A 42 4.72 24.24 -6.97
N ARG A 43 4.27 23.61 -8.05
CA ARG A 43 3.37 24.22 -9.05
C ARG A 43 2.05 24.68 -8.44
N PHE A 44 1.48 23.89 -7.53
CA PHE A 44 0.27 24.26 -6.80
C PHE A 44 0.49 25.49 -5.92
N LEU A 45 1.58 25.53 -5.14
CA LEU A 45 1.90 26.65 -4.26
C LEU A 45 2.11 27.95 -5.04
N LEU A 46 2.79 27.90 -6.18
CA LEU A 46 2.98 29.07 -7.06
C LEU A 46 1.63 29.60 -7.58
N ARG A 47 0.73 28.72 -7.99
CA ARG A 47 -0.63 29.11 -8.43
C ARG A 47 -1.46 29.69 -7.30
N LEU A 48 -1.40 29.09 -6.12
CA LEU A 48 -2.10 29.60 -4.94
C LEU A 48 -1.58 30.98 -4.54
N PHE A 49 -0.26 31.17 -4.54
CA PHE A 49 0.36 32.46 -4.26
C PHE A 49 -0.03 33.52 -5.31
N SER A 50 -0.06 33.15 -6.60
CA SER A 50 -0.54 34.02 -7.67
C SER A 50 -2.00 34.43 -7.45
N ALA A 51 -2.87 33.51 -7.04
CA ALA A 51 -4.28 33.80 -6.77
C ALA A 51 -4.46 34.71 -5.55
N LEU A 52 -3.65 34.53 -4.50
CA LEU A 52 -3.66 35.38 -3.30
C LEU A 52 -3.16 36.81 -3.56
N ARG A 53 -2.26 36.98 -4.53
CA ARG A 53 -1.68 38.29 -4.90
C ARG A 53 -2.48 39.03 -5.99
N TYR A 54 -3.45 38.36 -6.61
CA TYR A 54 -4.23 38.93 -7.71
C TYR A 54 -5.09 40.11 -7.24
N ARG A 55 -5.04 41.22 -7.98
CA ARG A 55 -5.72 42.47 -7.62
C ARG A 55 -7.11 42.57 -8.27
N PRO A 56 -8.13 43.05 -7.54
CA PRO A 56 -9.50 43.22 -8.07
C PRO A 56 -9.59 44.03 -9.38
N SER A 57 -8.75 45.06 -9.53
CA SER A 57 -8.74 45.95 -10.70
C SER A 57 -8.31 45.27 -12.01
N GLU A 58 -7.71 44.07 -11.93
CA GLU A 58 -7.23 43.31 -13.09
C GLU A 58 -8.25 42.26 -13.57
N ALA A 59 -9.36 42.08 -12.83
CA ALA A 59 -10.35 41.05 -13.11
C ALA A 59 -11.27 41.45 -14.26
N THR A 60 -11.49 40.54 -15.22
CA THR A 60 -12.41 40.74 -16.35
C THR A 60 -13.83 40.26 -16.09
N GLN A 61 -14.04 39.41 -15.08
CA GLN A 61 -15.35 38.89 -14.67
C GLN A 61 -15.42 38.80 -13.14
N PRO A 62 -16.63 38.85 -12.54
CA PRO A 62 -16.82 38.57 -11.13
C PRO A 62 -16.33 37.16 -10.79
N TYR A 63 -15.66 37.02 -9.65
CA TYR A 63 -15.26 35.71 -9.14
C TYR A 63 -15.25 35.68 -7.62
N SER A 64 -15.36 34.48 -7.07
CA SER A 64 -15.33 34.23 -5.64
C SER A 64 -14.11 33.43 -5.24
N PHE A 65 -13.44 33.87 -4.18
CA PHE A 65 -12.31 33.15 -3.60
C PHE A 65 -12.37 33.20 -2.07
N PHE A 66 -12.52 32.03 -1.44
CA PHE A 66 -12.77 31.88 0.00
C PHE A 66 -13.92 32.80 0.47
N HIS A 67 -13.64 33.77 1.34
CA HIS A 67 -14.63 34.68 1.92
C HIS A 67 -14.82 35.98 1.13
N ARG A 68 -14.19 36.09 -0.05
CA ARG A 68 -14.15 37.33 -0.82
C ARG A 68 -14.87 37.13 -2.15
N ILE A 69 -15.76 38.07 -2.45
CA ILE A 69 -16.33 38.24 -3.79
C ILE A 69 -15.61 39.43 -4.41
N VAL A 70 -15.01 39.21 -5.57
CA VAL A 70 -14.31 40.24 -6.32
C VAL A 70 -15.18 40.61 -7.51
N VAL A 71 -15.56 41.89 -7.57
CA VAL A 71 -16.38 42.45 -8.63
C VAL A 71 -15.55 43.52 -9.35
N PRO A 72 -15.36 43.41 -10.67
CA PRO A 72 -14.68 44.44 -11.43
C PRO A 72 -15.48 45.75 -11.45
N ASP A 73 -14.80 46.88 -11.26
CA ASP A 73 -15.43 48.20 -11.19
C ASP A 73 -16.16 48.60 -12.49
N HIS A 74 -15.82 47.98 -13.62
CA HIS A 74 -16.34 48.30 -14.94
C HIS A 74 -17.62 47.53 -15.33
N ILE A 75 -18.13 46.63 -14.47
CA ILE A 75 -19.28 45.77 -14.79
C ILE A 75 -20.41 46.01 -13.78
N LYS A 76 -21.57 46.45 -14.28
CA LYS A 76 -22.81 46.47 -13.48
C LYS A 76 -23.33 45.04 -13.35
N VAL A 77 -22.93 44.35 -12.29
CA VAL A 77 -23.27 42.95 -12.05
C VAL A 77 -24.77 42.82 -11.72
N LYS A 78 -25.45 41.90 -12.41
CA LYS A 78 -26.87 41.60 -12.16
C LYS A 78 -27.04 40.77 -10.87
N GLU A 79 -28.17 40.93 -10.19
CA GLU A 79 -28.47 40.20 -8.92
C GLU A 79 -28.29 38.67 -9.02
N PRO A 80 -28.69 37.98 -10.12
CA PRO A 80 -28.48 36.54 -10.25
C PRO A 80 -27.00 36.13 -10.24
N VAL A 81 -26.12 36.94 -10.82
CA VAL A 81 -24.66 36.69 -10.84
C VAL A 81 -24.09 36.89 -9.43
N MET A 82 -24.48 37.97 -8.74
CA MET A 82 -24.08 38.16 -7.34
C MET A 82 -24.54 37.00 -6.45
N LYS A 83 -25.76 36.48 -6.67
CA LYS A 83 -26.26 35.33 -5.90
C LYS A 83 -25.49 34.04 -6.22
N HIS A 84 -25.04 33.86 -7.46
CA HIS A 84 -24.17 32.75 -7.85
C HIS A 84 -22.84 32.80 -7.07
N GLU A 85 -22.17 33.96 -7.11
CA GLU A 85 -20.90 34.18 -6.39
C GLU A 85 -21.03 34.01 -4.87
N GLU A 86 -22.12 34.50 -4.28
CA GLU A 86 -22.39 34.34 -2.83
C GLU A 86 -22.42 32.86 -2.40
N ILE A 87 -22.93 31.96 -3.25
CA ILE A 87 -22.99 30.53 -2.93
C ILE A 87 -21.59 29.91 -2.89
N HIS A 88 -20.68 30.31 -3.77
CA HIS A 88 -19.30 29.84 -3.77
C HIS A 88 -18.58 30.18 -2.47
N VAL A 89 -18.83 31.40 -1.96
CA VAL A 89 -18.32 31.83 -0.66
C VAL A 89 -18.98 31.06 0.48
N LYS A 90 -20.31 31.02 0.51
CA LYS A 90 -21.07 30.42 1.62
C LYS A 90 -20.80 28.93 1.80
N GLN A 91 -20.59 28.19 0.72
CA GLN A 91 -20.31 26.75 0.73
C GLN A 91 -18.82 26.41 0.65
N TRP A 92 -17.92 27.40 0.71
CA TRP A 92 -16.48 27.18 0.74
C TRP A 92 -15.93 26.38 -0.45
N HIS A 93 -16.51 26.54 -1.63
CA HIS A 93 -16.12 25.79 -2.83
C HIS A 93 -14.63 25.97 -3.21
N SER A 94 -14.02 27.10 -2.86
CA SER A 94 -12.58 27.31 -3.05
C SER A 94 -11.72 26.34 -2.21
N ALA A 95 -12.15 26.00 -0.99
CA ALA A 95 -11.44 25.08 -0.12
C ALA A 95 -11.47 23.64 -0.69
N ASP A 96 -12.61 23.22 -1.21
CA ASP A 96 -12.76 21.92 -1.87
C ASP A 96 -11.84 21.82 -3.11
N ILE A 97 -11.76 22.88 -3.92
CA ILE A 97 -10.86 22.91 -5.09
C ILE A 97 -9.40 22.78 -4.65
N ILE A 98 -9.00 23.44 -3.56
CA ILE A 98 -7.66 23.33 -2.98
C ILE A 98 -7.39 21.91 -2.47
N LEU A 99 -8.35 21.31 -1.77
CA LEU A 99 -8.24 19.94 -1.28
C LEU A 99 -8.01 18.95 -2.43
N PHE A 100 -8.81 19.03 -3.50
CA PHE A 100 -8.63 18.14 -4.66
C PHE A 100 -7.33 18.42 -5.43
N GLU A 101 -6.80 19.64 -5.41
CA GLU A 101 -5.51 19.95 -6.00
C GLU A 101 -4.35 19.35 -5.18
N LEU A 102 -4.44 19.38 -3.85
CA LEU A 102 -3.50 18.69 -2.95
C LEU A 102 -3.56 17.18 -3.13
N ILE A 103 -4.77 16.59 -3.15
CA ILE A 103 -4.96 15.15 -3.40
C ILE A 103 -4.37 14.76 -4.76
N SER A 104 -4.56 15.59 -5.79
CA SER A 104 -4.00 15.36 -7.12
C SER A 104 -2.48 15.51 -7.13
N ALA A 105 -1.88 16.38 -6.31
CA ALA A 105 -0.42 16.49 -6.20
C ALA A 105 0.22 15.26 -5.56
N VAL A 106 -0.41 14.71 -4.50
CA VAL A 106 0.02 13.45 -3.87
C VAL A 106 -0.17 12.28 -4.84
N ASN A 107 -1.29 12.25 -5.55
CA ASN A 107 -1.65 11.19 -6.51
C ASN A 107 -1.41 11.63 -7.96
N TRP A 108 -0.30 12.32 -8.24
CA TRP A 108 -0.05 12.98 -9.52
C TRP A 108 -0.09 12.02 -10.72
N PHE A 109 0.23 10.75 -10.50
CA PHE A 109 0.20 9.68 -11.51
C PHE A 109 -1.21 9.09 -11.73
N ASN A 110 -2.17 9.35 -10.84
CA ASN A 110 -3.50 8.73 -10.87
C ASN A 110 -4.51 9.59 -11.66
N PRO A 111 -4.94 9.17 -12.86
CA PRO A 111 -5.87 9.93 -13.70
C PRO A 111 -7.24 10.16 -13.05
N VAL A 112 -7.66 9.29 -12.12
CA VAL A 112 -8.97 9.36 -11.45
C VAL A 112 -9.12 10.63 -10.63
N THR A 113 -8.04 11.13 -10.01
CA THR A 113 -8.08 12.35 -9.21
C THR A 113 -8.41 13.59 -10.05
N TYR A 114 -7.90 13.65 -11.27
CA TYR A 114 -8.21 14.72 -12.22
C TYR A 114 -9.67 14.67 -12.73
N LEU A 115 -10.22 13.47 -12.89
CA LEU A 115 -11.64 13.28 -13.24
C LEU A 115 -12.56 13.74 -12.09
N TYR A 116 -12.22 13.41 -10.85
CA TYR A 116 -12.93 13.90 -9.67
C TYR A 116 -12.86 15.41 -9.55
N LYS A 117 -11.66 16.00 -9.69
CA LYS A 117 -11.47 17.45 -9.69
C LYS A 117 -12.38 18.14 -10.73
N LYS A 118 -12.45 17.62 -11.96
CA LYS A 118 -13.34 18.14 -13.01
C LYS A 118 -14.82 18.02 -12.63
N SER A 119 -15.19 16.91 -12.01
CA SER A 119 -16.57 16.62 -11.60
C SER A 119 -17.02 17.53 -10.45
N ILE A 120 -16.19 17.71 -9.42
CA ILE A 120 -16.48 18.59 -8.28
C ILE A 120 -16.65 20.04 -8.72
N ARG A 121 -15.76 20.54 -9.61
CA ARG A 121 -15.96 21.87 -10.19
C ARG A 121 -17.31 22.00 -10.88
N SER A 122 -17.71 20.99 -11.67
CA SER A 122 -19.02 21.00 -12.34
C SER A 122 -20.17 21.03 -11.32
N VAL A 123 -20.08 20.24 -10.25
CA VAL A 123 -21.09 20.20 -9.18
C VAL A 123 -21.22 21.55 -8.48
N HIS A 124 -20.12 22.24 -8.20
CA HIS A 124 -20.14 23.57 -7.58
C HIS A 124 -20.86 24.61 -8.45
N GLU A 125 -20.56 24.63 -9.76
CA GLU A 125 -21.28 25.48 -10.72
C GLU A 125 -22.77 25.17 -10.70
N PHE A 126 -23.14 23.89 -10.70
CA PHE A 126 -24.54 23.46 -10.70
C PHE A 126 -25.31 23.88 -9.44
N ILE A 127 -24.68 23.79 -8.27
CA ILE A 127 -25.28 24.21 -7.00
C ILE A 127 -25.50 25.72 -6.98
N ALA A 128 -24.52 26.48 -7.46
CA ALA A 128 -24.61 27.93 -7.54
C ALA A 128 -25.68 28.38 -8.57
N ASP A 129 -25.67 27.80 -9.77
CA ASP A 129 -26.67 28.02 -10.82
C ASP A 129 -28.11 27.75 -10.33
N GLY A 130 -28.33 26.62 -9.64
CA GLY A 130 -29.65 26.27 -9.10
C GLY A 130 -30.17 27.25 -8.05
N SER A 131 -29.28 27.97 -7.37
CA SER A 131 -29.65 29.02 -6.41
C SER A 131 -29.86 30.38 -7.11
N ALA A 132 -29.05 30.69 -8.11
CA ALA A 132 -29.10 31.93 -8.89
C ALA A 132 -30.38 32.03 -9.75
N VAL A 133 -30.86 30.91 -10.32
CA VAL A 133 -32.10 30.89 -11.13
C VAL A 133 -33.31 31.43 -10.37
N LYS A 134 -33.38 31.20 -9.05
CA LYS A 134 -34.49 31.72 -8.21
C LYS A 134 -34.56 33.25 -8.22
N LYS A 135 -33.44 33.93 -8.47
CA LYS A 135 -33.33 35.38 -8.57
C LYS A 135 -33.42 35.90 -10.01
N ALA A 136 -33.15 35.05 -10.99
CA ALA A 136 -33.28 35.39 -12.41
C ALA A 136 -34.74 35.37 -12.92
N GLY A 137 -35.68 34.81 -12.15
CA GLY A 137 -37.08 34.71 -12.51
C GLY A 137 -37.40 33.48 -13.34
N SER A 138 -36.63 33.21 -14.40
CA SER A 138 -36.80 32.01 -15.23
C SER A 138 -35.48 31.32 -15.57
N VAL A 139 -35.55 30.03 -15.92
CA VAL A 139 -34.39 29.25 -16.39
C VAL A 139 -33.85 29.81 -17.71
N SER A 140 -34.73 30.30 -18.59
CA SER A 140 -34.37 30.84 -19.90
C SER A 140 -33.60 32.16 -19.77
N ASP A 141 -34.08 33.09 -18.94
CA ASP A 141 -33.44 34.39 -18.73
C ASP A 141 -32.04 34.21 -18.11
N TYR A 142 -31.92 33.27 -17.17
CA TYR A 142 -30.62 32.93 -16.60
C TYR A 142 -29.68 32.26 -17.61
N SER A 143 -30.19 31.34 -18.44
CA SER A 143 -29.37 30.65 -19.45
C SER A 143 -28.84 31.63 -20.50
N LEU A 144 -29.67 32.59 -20.92
CA LEU A 144 -29.27 33.66 -21.85
C LEU A 144 -28.27 34.63 -21.20
N LEU A 145 -28.42 34.90 -19.91
CA LEU A 145 -27.43 35.67 -19.14
C LEU A 145 -26.06 34.97 -19.12
N LEU A 146 -26.03 33.67 -18.82
CA LEU A 146 -24.79 32.88 -18.84
C LEU A 146 -24.16 32.82 -20.24
N LEU A 147 -24.98 32.69 -21.27
CA LEU A 147 -24.51 32.69 -22.66
C LEU A 147 -23.92 34.06 -23.05
N GLY A 148 -24.58 35.15 -22.67
CA GLY A 148 -24.09 36.51 -22.92
C GLY A 148 -22.76 36.79 -22.23
N GLU A 149 -22.59 36.34 -20.97
CA GLU A 149 -21.35 36.51 -20.21
C GLU A 149 -20.17 35.72 -20.79
N THR A 150 -20.45 34.55 -21.39
CA THR A 150 -19.41 33.66 -21.94
C THR A 150 -18.98 34.00 -23.37
N LEU A 151 -19.77 34.78 -24.12
CA LEU A 151 -19.53 35.08 -25.55
C LEU A 151 -18.86 36.44 -25.85
N GLY A 152 -18.54 37.27 -24.86
CA GLY A 152 -17.94 38.61 -25.11
C GLY A 152 -16.46 38.59 -25.59
N THR A 153 -16.17 38.55 -26.91
CA THR A 153 -14.80 38.34 -27.52
C THR A 153 -14.04 39.63 -27.96
N PRO A 154 -12.70 39.62 -28.30
CA PRO A 154 -12.12 38.92 -29.47
C PRO A 154 -10.94 37.95 -29.18
N ALA A 155 -10.85 36.91 -30.01
CA ALA A 155 -9.82 35.87 -29.99
C ALA A 155 -8.53 36.31 -30.71
N SER A 156 -7.39 36.20 -30.02
CA SER A 156 -6.04 36.06 -30.60
C SER A 156 -5.17 35.39 -29.52
N PHE A 157 -4.23 34.47 -29.76
CA PHE A 157 -3.42 34.04 -30.91
C PHE A 157 -3.29 32.50 -30.88
N LEU A 158 -3.28 31.85 -32.06
CA LEU A 158 -2.66 30.53 -32.34
C LEU A 158 -2.73 29.44 -31.24
N ALA A 159 -3.87 29.23 -30.61
CA ALA A 159 -4.10 28.12 -29.68
C ALA A 159 -5.52 27.59 -29.85
N ASN A 160 -5.70 26.28 -29.65
CA ASN A 160 -6.97 25.56 -29.64
C ASN A 160 -8.02 26.26 -28.76
N ASN A 161 -8.76 27.21 -29.35
CA ASN A 161 -10.06 27.67 -28.88
C ASN A 161 -11.14 26.67 -29.32
N PHE A 162 -10.84 25.36 -29.25
CA PHE A 162 -11.89 24.38 -29.13
C PHE A 162 -12.54 24.64 -27.78
N PHE A 163 -13.58 25.47 -27.81
CA PHE A 163 -14.64 25.51 -26.85
C PHE A 163 -14.52 24.43 -25.79
N ASN A 164 -14.42 24.83 -24.53
CA ASN A 164 -14.89 23.99 -23.44
C ASN A 164 -16.44 23.91 -23.49
N GLU A 165 -17.04 23.61 -24.67
CA GLU A 165 -18.46 23.36 -24.95
C GLU A 165 -19.07 22.53 -23.81
N SER A 166 -18.28 21.61 -23.25
CA SER A 166 -18.75 20.70 -22.21
C SER A 166 -19.21 21.36 -20.91
N LEU A 167 -18.69 22.52 -20.47
CA LEU A 167 -19.07 23.07 -19.15
C LEU A 167 -20.31 23.96 -19.22
N LEU A 168 -20.34 24.96 -20.11
CA LEU A 168 -21.52 25.82 -20.30
C LEU A 168 -22.74 24.98 -20.71
N LYS A 169 -22.56 24.07 -21.68
CA LYS A 169 -23.60 23.12 -22.08
C LYS A 169 -24.08 22.28 -20.90
N LYS A 170 -23.17 21.77 -20.04
CA LYS A 170 -23.56 20.99 -18.85
C LYS A 170 -24.30 21.84 -17.82
N ARG A 171 -23.92 23.10 -17.61
CA ARG A 171 -24.61 24.04 -16.72
C ARG A 171 -26.04 24.25 -17.20
N ILE A 172 -26.23 24.59 -18.48
CA ILE A 172 -27.56 24.78 -19.09
C ILE A 172 -28.39 23.48 -19.07
N ILE A 173 -27.80 22.34 -19.43
CA ILE A 173 -28.49 21.04 -19.37
C ILE A 173 -28.89 20.68 -17.94
N MET A 174 -28.07 20.99 -16.94
CA MET A 174 -28.38 20.69 -15.55
C MET A 174 -29.51 21.59 -15.03
N LEU A 175 -29.56 22.86 -15.44
CA LEU A 175 -30.65 23.79 -15.10
C LEU A 175 -32.03 23.31 -15.58
N THR A 176 -32.09 22.57 -16.69
CA THR A 176 -33.34 22.02 -17.24
C THR A 176 -33.68 20.62 -16.74
N LYS A 177 -32.78 19.97 -15.98
CA LYS A 177 -33.00 18.63 -15.45
C LYS A 177 -33.83 18.63 -14.17
N THR A 178 -34.70 17.64 -14.06
CA THR A 178 -35.46 17.37 -12.83
C THR A 178 -34.58 16.69 -11.78
N LYS A 179 -34.89 16.94 -10.50
CA LYS A 179 -34.15 16.34 -9.38
C LYS A 179 -34.33 14.82 -9.38
N SER A 180 -33.23 14.10 -9.13
CA SER A 180 -33.25 12.64 -9.02
C SER A 180 -34.13 12.16 -7.86
N LYS A 181 -34.78 10.99 -8.01
CA LYS A 181 -35.60 10.37 -6.97
C LYS A 181 -34.71 9.92 -5.80
N LYS A 182 -35.22 10.05 -4.57
CA LYS A 182 -34.50 9.63 -3.34
C LYS A 182 -34.09 8.15 -3.34
N SER A 183 -34.75 7.29 -4.13
CA SER A 183 -34.38 5.88 -4.31
C SER A 183 -33.01 5.67 -4.97
N ALA A 184 -32.48 6.66 -5.68
CA ALA A 184 -31.11 6.59 -6.21
C ALA A 184 -30.06 6.59 -5.09
N LEU A 185 -30.35 7.24 -3.96
CA LEU A 185 -29.44 7.31 -2.80
C LEU A 185 -29.14 5.93 -2.23
N ILE A 186 -30.11 5.01 -2.26
CA ILE A 186 -29.95 3.62 -1.77
C ILE A 186 -28.92 2.86 -2.63
N LYS A 187 -28.91 3.09 -3.94
CA LYS A 187 -27.95 2.45 -4.87
C LYS A 187 -26.52 2.91 -4.59
N TYR A 188 -26.33 4.19 -4.30
CA TYR A 188 -25.02 4.73 -3.89
C TYR A 188 -24.66 4.32 -2.47
N GLY A 189 -25.64 4.19 -1.57
CA GLY A 189 -25.43 3.72 -0.21
C GLY A 189 -24.94 2.26 -0.14
N LEU A 190 -25.32 1.43 -1.10
CA LEU A 190 -24.90 0.02 -1.18
C LEU A 190 -23.39 -0.17 -1.47
N THR A 191 -22.71 0.85 -2.02
CA THR A 191 -21.27 0.74 -2.29
C THR A 191 -20.42 0.83 -1.03
N ALA A 192 -20.88 1.56 -0.01
CA ALA A 192 -20.19 1.71 1.27
C ALA A 192 -20.00 0.38 2.03
N PRO A 193 -21.04 -0.47 2.26
CA PRO A 193 -20.86 -1.77 2.90
C PRO A 193 -20.02 -2.73 2.05
N LEU A 194 -20.08 -2.63 0.71
CA LEU A 194 -19.26 -3.44 -0.18
C LEU A 194 -17.77 -3.06 -0.07
N PHE A 195 -17.46 -1.77 0.04
CA PHE A 195 -16.11 -1.28 0.29
C PHE A 195 -15.61 -1.65 1.69
N LEU A 196 -16.48 -1.56 2.71
CA LEU A 196 -16.16 -2.01 4.06
C LEU A 196 -15.82 -3.50 4.09
N LEU A 197 -16.61 -4.32 3.40
CA LEU A 197 -16.37 -5.75 3.24
C LEU A 197 -15.01 -5.98 2.56
N MET A 198 -14.68 -5.24 1.50
CA MET A 198 -13.38 -5.34 0.85
C MET A 198 -12.21 -5.05 1.80
N ILE A 199 -12.32 -4.02 2.66
CA ILE A 199 -11.32 -3.71 3.68
C ILE A 199 -11.20 -4.83 4.70
N ILE A 200 -12.33 -5.35 5.20
CA ILE A 200 -12.36 -6.43 6.18
C ILE A 200 -11.71 -7.69 5.59
N PHE A 201 -12.03 -8.05 4.34
CA PHE A 201 -11.40 -9.17 3.65
C PHE A 201 -9.92 -8.95 3.40
N SER A 202 -9.50 -7.73 3.05
CA SER A 202 -8.09 -7.39 2.90
C SER A 202 -7.33 -7.43 4.24
N SER A 203 -8.01 -7.15 5.35
CA SER A 203 -7.44 -7.16 6.70
C SER A 203 -7.57 -8.52 7.40
N ALA A 204 -8.32 -9.47 6.83
CA ALA A 204 -8.49 -10.82 7.36
C ALA A 204 -7.25 -11.67 7.07
N THR A 205 -6.10 -11.28 7.61
CA THR A 205 -5.03 -12.24 7.88
C THR A 205 -5.45 -13.01 9.13
N LEU A 206 -5.90 -14.26 8.96
CA LEU A 206 -6.15 -15.16 10.09
C LEU A 206 -4.85 -15.28 10.90
N ASP A 207 -4.82 -14.66 12.08
CA ASP A 207 -3.80 -14.91 13.08
C ASP A 207 -3.98 -16.35 13.61
N ALA A 208 -3.34 -17.29 12.93
CA ALA A 208 -3.19 -18.67 13.38
C ALA A 208 -2.26 -18.80 14.60
N GLY A 209 -1.82 -17.69 15.22
CA GLY A 209 -1.05 -17.65 16.45
C GLY A 209 -1.88 -17.72 17.74
N SER A 210 -3.17 -17.37 17.71
CA SER A 210 -3.99 -17.27 18.93
C SER A 210 -4.44 -18.61 19.52
N VAL A 211 -4.45 -19.69 18.74
CA VAL A 211 -4.79 -21.06 19.24
C VAL A 211 -3.66 -21.65 20.09
N ILE A 212 -2.42 -21.14 19.98
CA ILE A 212 -1.27 -21.66 20.73
C ILE A 212 -1.25 -21.15 22.19
N ARG A 213 -1.94 -20.04 22.51
CA ARG A 213 -1.87 -19.41 23.84
C ARG A 213 -2.80 -20.04 24.88
N LYS A 214 -3.87 -20.74 24.46
CA LYS A 214 -4.87 -21.32 25.39
C LYS A 214 -4.57 -22.74 25.85
N THR A 215 -3.54 -23.40 25.32
CA THR A 215 -3.12 -24.73 25.78
C THR A 215 -1.82 -24.64 26.60
N ARG A 216 -1.78 -23.75 27.61
CA ARG A 216 -0.89 -24.00 28.75
C ARG A 216 -1.62 -24.99 29.66
N ILE A 217 -1.14 -26.23 29.60
CA ILE A 217 -1.59 -27.35 30.41
C ILE A 217 -1.58 -26.93 31.88
N ASN A 218 -2.72 -27.13 32.54
CA ASN A 218 -2.81 -27.16 33.98
C ASN A 218 -2.11 -28.46 34.43
N VAL A 219 -0.85 -28.36 34.83
CA VAL A 219 -0.15 -29.45 35.53
C VAL A 219 -0.01 -29.03 36.98
N ASP A 220 -1.05 -29.33 37.74
CA ASP A 220 -0.92 -29.51 39.18
C ASP A 220 -0.12 -30.79 39.40
N THR A 221 1.07 -30.71 39.99
CA THR A 221 1.56 -31.56 41.10
C THR A 221 2.93 -31.05 41.58
N ALA A 222 3.06 -31.01 42.90
CA ALA A 222 4.13 -30.46 43.71
C ALA A 222 5.58 -30.88 43.35
N GLY A 223 6.50 -29.91 43.47
CA GLY A 223 7.95 -30.13 43.49
C GLY A 223 8.72 -28.82 43.54
N LYS A 224 9.09 -28.36 44.74
CA LYS A 224 10.00 -27.23 45.00
C LYS A 224 11.34 -27.43 44.26
N SER A 225 11.77 -26.46 43.46
CA SER A 225 13.10 -25.82 43.58
C SER A 225 13.25 -24.62 42.65
N THR A 226 13.85 -23.59 43.23
CA THR A 226 14.23 -22.26 42.76
C THR A 226 15.21 -22.24 41.58
N ALA A 227 14.94 -21.42 40.56
CA ALA A 227 15.90 -20.49 39.95
C ALA A 227 15.18 -19.67 38.87
N ALA A 228 15.14 -18.35 39.07
CA ALA A 228 14.56 -17.38 38.16
C ALA A 228 15.36 -17.34 36.84
N GLY A 229 14.70 -17.68 35.73
CA GLY A 229 15.21 -17.54 34.38
C GLY A 229 14.11 -17.02 33.48
N ASP A 230 14.20 -15.74 33.15
CA ASP A 230 13.28 -14.95 32.33
C ASP A 230 12.78 -15.69 31.07
N THR A 231 11.47 -15.99 31.07
CA THR A 231 10.75 -16.73 30.02
C THR A 231 9.97 -15.76 29.11
N SER A 232 10.58 -14.65 28.72
CA SER A 232 10.02 -13.75 27.72
C SER A 232 10.51 -14.14 26.32
N ILE A 233 9.55 -14.42 25.43
CA ILE A 233 9.82 -14.58 23.99
C ILE A 233 9.83 -13.15 23.43
N HIS A 234 10.99 -12.67 23.00
CA HIS A 234 11.13 -11.31 22.48
C HIS A 234 10.63 -11.21 21.04
N ASP A 235 9.86 -10.15 20.78
CA ASP A 235 9.43 -9.75 19.44
C ASP A 235 10.63 -9.42 18.54
N PHE A 236 10.52 -9.75 17.24
CA PHE A 236 11.58 -9.58 16.24
C PHE A 236 12.15 -8.15 16.14
N ALA A 237 11.39 -7.13 16.58
CA ALA A 237 11.76 -5.72 16.48
C ALA A 237 12.91 -5.29 17.41
N ALA A 238 13.33 -6.13 18.36
CA ALA A 238 14.34 -5.77 19.36
C ALA A 238 15.65 -6.59 19.26
N ILE A 239 15.82 -7.40 18.21
CA ILE A 239 16.96 -8.33 18.09
C ILE A 239 18.05 -7.72 17.20
N ASP A 240 19.29 -7.65 17.68
CA ASP A 240 20.43 -7.09 16.94
C ASP A 240 20.93 -8.06 15.86
N VAL A 241 21.03 -9.35 16.20
CA VAL A 241 21.48 -10.41 15.29
C VAL A 241 20.48 -11.56 15.29
N LEU A 242 19.96 -11.89 14.11
CA LEU A 242 19.04 -13.01 13.93
C LEU A 242 19.76 -14.36 14.03
N PRO A 243 19.06 -15.43 14.47
CA PRO A 243 19.61 -16.77 14.44
C PRO A 243 20.00 -17.20 13.02
N ASN A 244 21.07 -17.97 12.90
CA ASN A 244 21.57 -18.44 11.60
C ASN A 244 22.09 -19.89 11.68
N PHE A 245 21.98 -20.62 10.59
CA PHE A 245 22.56 -21.96 10.50
C PHE A 245 24.11 -21.87 10.52
N PRO A 246 24.84 -22.86 11.06
CA PRO A 246 26.30 -22.86 11.01
C PRO A 246 26.82 -22.77 9.57
N GLY A 247 27.55 -21.71 9.24
CA GLY A 247 27.99 -21.43 7.87
C GLY A 247 26.94 -20.75 6.97
N GLY A 248 25.83 -20.31 7.54
CA GLY A 248 24.79 -19.52 6.87
C GLY A 248 23.73 -20.33 6.13
N MET A 249 22.76 -19.62 5.55
CA MET A 249 21.68 -20.21 4.76
C MET A 249 22.14 -21.07 3.57
N PRO A 250 23.25 -20.77 2.85
CA PRO A 250 23.74 -21.67 1.80
C PRO A 250 24.05 -23.08 2.31
N MET A 251 24.68 -23.17 3.49
CA MET A 251 24.98 -24.45 4.15
C MET A 251 23.70 -25.13 4.63
N PHE A 252 22.71 -24.36 5.08
CA PHE A 252 21.40 -24.90 5.42
C PHE A 252 20.73 -25.57 4.21
N TYR A 253 20.71 -24.93 3.03
CA TYR A 253 20.11 -25.55 1.84
C TYR A 253 20.86 -26.80 1.39
N GLN A 254 22.18 -26.83 1.53
CA GLN A 254 22.96 -28.05 1.29
C GLN A 254 22.59 -29.16 2.28
N TYR A 255 22.48 -28.82 3.57
CA TYR A 255 22.02 -29.75 4.60
C TYR A 255 20.64 -30.31 4.29
N VAL A 256 19.67 -29.46 3.92
CA VAL A 256 18.33 -29.88 3.50
C VAL A 256 18.41 -30.82 2.30
N SER A 257 19.17 -30.47 1.26
CA SER A 257 19.29 -31.31 0.06
C SER A 257 19.88 -32.70 0.34
N LYS A 258 20.68 -32.83 1.41
CA LYS A 258 21.35 -34.07 1.80
C LYS A 258 20.50 -34.92 2.76
N GLU A 259 19.88 -34.29 3.75
CA GLU A 259 19.19 -34.97 4.85
C GLU A 259 17.67 -35.09 4.64
N PHE A 260 17.05 -34.25 3.81
CA PHE A 260 15.62 -34.29 3.55
C PHE A 260 15.26 -35.46 2.61
N LYS A 261 14.47 -36.42 3.10
CA LYS A 261 14.05 -37.58 2.30
C LYS A 261 12.67 -37.38 1.71
N TYR A 262 12.58 -37.33 0.38
CA TYR A 262 11.29 -37.21 -0.29
C TYR A 262 10.42 -38.46 -0.05
N PRO A 263 9.23 -38.35 0.58
CA PRO A 263 8.34 -39.50 0.74
C PRO A 263 7.89 -40.06 -0.61
N LEU A 264 7.76 -41.39 -0.72
CA LEU A 264 7.39 -42.07 -1.97
C LEU A 264 6.04 -41.58 -2.53
N GLU A 265 5.06 -41.36 -1.66
CA GLU A 265 3.73 -40.88 -2.04
C GLU A 265 3.77 -39.44 -2.58
N ALA A 266 4.62 -38.58 -2.02
CA ALA A 266 4.81 -37.23 -2.53
C ALA A 266 5.55 -37.24 -3.88
N GLN A 267 6.48 -38.19 -4.08
CA GLN A 267 7.25 -38.36 -5.31
C GLN A 267 6.36 -38.83 -6.47
N LYS A 268 5.54 -39.88 -6.25
CA LYS A 268 4.56 -40.40 -7.22
C LYS A 268 3.60 -39.30 -7.69
N ASN A 269 3.11 -38.50 -6.76
CA ASN A 269 2.17 -37.41 -7.03
C ASN A 269 2.85 -36.12 -7.53
N LYS A 270 4.18 -36.14 -7.72
CA LYS A 270 4.99 -35.00 -8.21
C LYS A 270 4.70 -33.69 -7.47
N ILE A 271 4.41 -33.80 -6.17
CA ILE A 271 4.11 -32.64 -5.35
C ILE A 271 5.34 -31.75 -5.34
N THR A 272 5.16 -30.45 -5.51
CA THR A 272 6.24 -29.45 -5.45
C THR A 272 5.70 -28.23 -4.73
N GLY A 273 6.56 -27.49 -4.03
CA GLY A 273 6.15 -26.23 -3.43
C GLY A 273 6.96 -25.80 -2.23
N ARG A 274 6.39 -24.82 -1.51
CA ARG A 274 7.01 -24.20 -0.34
C ARG A 274 6.37 -24.68 0.95
N LEU A 275 7.13 -25.41 1.75
CA LEU A 275 6.79 -25.70 3.15
C LEU A 275 7.13 -24.49 4.00
N ILE A 276 6.28 -24.16 4.98
CA ILE A 276 6.58 -23.09 5.94
C ILE A 276 6.65 -23.73 7.32
N ILE A 277 7.80 -23.61 7.97
CA ILE A 277 8.07 -24.25 9.25
C ILE A 277 8.45 -23.18 10.25
N ASN A 278 7.90 -23.28 11.45
CA ASN A 278 8.20 -22.43 12.58
C ASN A 278 8.91 -23.26 13.66
N PHE A 279 9.96 -22.72 14.25
CA PHE A 279 10.67 -23.34 15.35
C PHE A 279 11.30 -22.27 16.23
N VAL A 280 11.77 -22.66 17.41
CA VAL A 280 12.45 -21.77 18.36
C VAL A 280 13.93 -22.13 18.38
N VAL A 281 14.78 -21.15 18.13
CA VAL A 281 16.23 -21.27 18.37
C VAL A 281 16.49 -20.85 19.81
N GLU A 282 16.96 -21.79 20.61
CA GLU A 282 17.34 -21.56 22.00
C GLU A 282 18.67 -20.81 22.12
N LYS A 283 18.97 -20.32 23.31
CA LYS A 283 20.22 -19.60 23.61
C LYS A 283 21.48 -20.45 23.39
N ASP A 284 21.34 -21.78 23.44
CA ASP A 284 22.43 -22.72 23.19
C ASP A 284 22.50 -23.19 21.72
N GLY A 285 21.62 -22.67 20.86
CA GLY A 285 21.51 -23.05 19.46
C GLY A 285 20.65 -24.28 19.16
N SER A 286 20.12 -24.96 20.18
CA SER A 286 19.20 -26.08 19.95
C SER A 286 17.86 -25.61 19.37
N LEU A 287 17.24 -26.48 18.57
CA LEU A 287 15.93 -26.21 17.98
C LEU A 287 14.83 -26.86 18.81
N ASN A 288 13.86 -26.06 19.26
CA ASN A 288 12.69 -26.52 20.00
C ASN A 288 11.39 -26.09 19.29
N GLY A 289 10.28 -26.72 19.68
CA GLY A 289 8.94 -26.28 19.26
C GLY A 289 8.70 -26.29 17.75
N ILE A 290 9.34 -27.19 17.01
CA ILE A 290 9.24 -27.29 15.54
C ILE A 290 7.79 -27.63 15.14
N ARG A 291 7.17 -26.78 14.32
CA ARG A 291 5.79 -26.88 13.84
C ARG A 291 5.72 -26.52 12.35
N VAL A 292 4.94 -27.28 11.60
CA VAL A 292 4.66 -26.98 10.19
C VAL A 292 3.46 -26.03 10.14
N LEU A 293 3.68 -24.79 9.66
CA LEU A 293 2.62 -23.79 9.47
C LEU A 293 1.88 -23.99 8.16
N ARG A 294 2.60 -24.43 7.11
CA ARG A 294 2.03 -24.77 5.82
C ARG A 294 2.59 -26.09 5.33
N ASP A 295 1.73 -27.10 5.34
CA ASP A 295 2.03 -28.43 4.83
C ASP A 295 1.57 -28.56 3.38
N LEU A 296 2.30 -29.36 2.61
CA LEU A 296 1.94 -29.77 1.26
C LEU A 296 1.29 -31.17 1.25
N GLY A 297 1.25 -31.83 2.42
CA GLY A 297 0.70 -33.18 2.59
C GLY A 297 1.70 -34.28 2.23
N ASN A 298 1.20 -35.51 2.20
CA ASN A 298 1.94 -36.69 1.72
C ASN A 298 3.26 -36.98 2.47
N GLY A 299 3.33 -36.65 3.76
CA GLY A 299 4.49 -36.96 4.60
C GLY A 299 5.61 -35.90 4.54
N LEU A 300 5.45 -34.83 3.76
CA LEU A 300 6.50 -33.82 3.55
C LEU A 300 6.74 -32.98 4.81
N GLY A 301 5.68 -32.60 5.52
CA GLY A 301 5.78 -31.88 6.79
C GLY A 301 6.48 -32.71 7.87
N GLU A 302 6.13 -33.98 7.99
CA GLU A 302 6.70 -34.90 8.98
C GLU A 302 8.21 -35.12 8.75
N GLU A 303 8.64 -35.31 7.51
CA GLU A 303 10.05 -35.42 7.20
C GLU A 303 10.80 -34.12 7.49
N ALA A 304 10.19 -32.96 7.20
CA ALA A 304 10.80 -31.68 7.50
C ALA A 304 11.04 -31.48 9.01
N VAL A 305 10.06 -31.88 9.83
CA VAL A 305 10.19 -31.88 11.30
C VAL A 305 11.31 -32.82 11.74
N LYS A 306 11.38 -34.02 11.18
CA LYS A 306 12.39 -35.03 11.51
C LYS A 306 13.80 -34.58 11.17
N MET A 307 13.98 -33.99 9.99
CA MET A 307 15.25 -33.40 9.56
C MET A 307 15.67 -32.27 10.52
N LEU A 308 14.77 -31.34 10.86
CA LEU A 308 15.10 -30.23 11.75
C LEU A 308 15.43 -30.69 13.18
N LYS A 309 14.81 -31.77 13.68
CA LYS A 309 15.18 -32.37 14.97
C LYS A 309 16.63 -32.90 14.98
N ASN A 310 17.15 -33.31 13.82
CA ASN A 310 18.52 -33.79 13.64
C ASN A 310 19.46 -32.69 13.12
N SER A 311 19.02 -31.43 13.12
CA SER A 311 19.81 -30.29 12.67
C SER A 311 20.99 -30.05 13.62
N PRO A 312 22.17 -29.65 13.13
CA PRO A 312 23.23 -29.15 14.01
C PRO A 312 22.75 -27.91 14.78
N LYS A 313 23.41 -27.60 15.89
CA LYS A 313 23.09 -26.41 16.69
C LYS A 313 23.25 -25.14 15.85
N TRP A 314 22.24 -24.28 15.87
CA TRP A 314 22.23 -22.99 15.18
C TRP A 314 23.01 -21.95 15.97
N VAL A 315 23.49 -20.91 15.28
CA VAL A 315 23.98 -19.71 15.94
C VAL A 315 22.75 -18.99 16.52
N PRO A 316 22.68 -18.78 17.85
CA PRO A 316 21.54 -18.13 18.47
C PRO A 316 21.46 -16.65 18.07
N GLY A 317 20.26 -16.08 18.16
CA GLY A 317 20.12 -14.63 18.01
C GLY A 317 20.73 -13.91 19.20
N THR A 318 21.22 -12.68 19.00
CA THR A 318 21.78 -11.85 20.08
C THR A 318 21.05 -10.52 20.19
N GLN A 319 20.93 -10.06 21.43
CA GLN A 319 20.42 -8.74 21.79
C GLN A 319 21.33 -8.16 22.87
N ASN A 320 21.86 -6.96 22.67
CA ASN A 320 22.86 -6.32 23.53
C ASN A 320 24.06 -7.26 23.81
N GLY A 321 24.49 -8.03 22.81
CA GLY A 321 25.58 -8.99 22.91
C GLY A 321 25.28 -10.27 23.72
N LYS A 322 24.06 -10.45 24.23
CA LYS A 322 23.65 -11.67 24.96
C LYS A 322 22.79 -12.59 24.08
N PRO A 323 22.96 -13.92 24.14
CA PRO A 323 22.14 -14.85 23.38
C PRO A 323 20.70 -14.85 23.90
N VAL A 324 19.74 -14.70 22.99
CA VAL A 324 18.31 -14.66 23.28
C VAL A 324 17.57 -15.79 22.56
N ARG A 325 16.47 -16.24 23.15
CA ARG A 325 15.57 -17.21 22.53
C ARG A 325 14.77 -16.51 21.45
N VAL A 326 14.82 -17.03 20.22
CA VAL A 326 14.16 -16.41 19.07
C VAL A 326 13.27 -17.42 18.38
N MET A 327 12.02 -17.04 18.14
CA MET A 327 11.14 -17.78 17.24
C MET A 327 11.57 -17.50 15.80
N TYR A 328 11.68 -18.52 14.96
CA TYR A 328 12.16 -18.41 13.60
C TYR A 328 11.23 -19.15 12.64
N THR A 329 10.86 -18.50 11.53
CA THR A 329 9.97 -19.08 10.52
C THR A 329 10.69 -19.14 9.19
N LEU A 330 10.89 -20.36 8.69
CA LEU A 330 11.68 -20.62 7.50
C LEU A 330 10.86 -21.29 6.38
N PRO A 331 10.90 -20.73 5.17
CA PRO A 331 10.37 -21.40 3.99
C PRO A 331 11.37 -22.40 3.39
N ILE A 332 10.94 -23.64 3.17
CA ILE A 332 11.73 -24.67 2.49
C ILE A 332 11.05 -25.04 1.18
N MET A 333 11.76 -24.85 0.07
CA MET A 333 11.31 -25.32 -1.24
C MET A 333 11.62 -26.81 -1.38
N VAL A 334 10.61 -27.60 -1.69
CA VAL A 334 10.75 -29.04 -1.92
C VAL A 334 10.33 -29.39 -3.34
N GLN A 335 11.15 -30.22 -3.99
CA GLN A 335 10.90 -30.73 -5.33
C GLN A 335 11.40 -32.17 -5.43
N PRO A 336 10.67 -33.05 -6.13
CA PRO A 336 11.09 -34.42 -6.32
C PRO A 336 12.33 -34.45 -7.22
N LYS A 337 13.28 -35.33 -6.90
CA LYS A 337 14.46 -35.53 -7.75
C LYS A 337 13.98 -36.12 -9.09
N PRO A 338 14.44 -35.59 -10.24
CA PRO A 338 14.12 -36.20 -11.53
C PRO A 338 14.61 -37.64 -11.53
N GLU A 339 13.75 -38.57 -12.00
CA GLU A 339 14.14 -39.96 -12.19
C GLU A 339 15.34 -39.98 -13.15
N THR A 340 16.50 -40.37 -12.63
CA THR A 340 17.65 -40.69 -13.48
C THR A 340 17.24 -41.90 -14.30
N SER A 341 16.99 -41.70 -15.59
CA SER A 341 16.78 -42.78 -16.54
C SER A 341 17.99 -43.71 -16.47
N THR A 342 17.83 -44.86 -15.81
CA THR A 342 18.76 -45.97 -15.95
C THR A 342 18.80 -46.31 -17.44
N PRO A 343 19.95 -46.19 -18.14
CA PRO A 343 20.00 -46.60 -19.53
C PRO A 343 19.62 -48.09 -19.61
N PRO A 344 18.87 -48.51 -20.64
CA PRO A 344 18.45 -49.90 -20.78
C PRO A 344 19.68 -50.79 -20.71
N LYS A 345 19.62 -51.84 -19.88
CA LYS A 345 20.60 -52.93 -19.94
C LYS A 345 20.59 -53.44 -21.38
N GLN A 346 21.72 -53.23 -22.07
CA GLN A 346 21.97 -53.81 -23.39
C GLN A 346 22.06 -55.33 -23.30
#